data_AF-A0AAD7D588-F1
#
_entry.id   AF-A0AAD7D588-F1
#
_cell.length_a   1.000
_cell.length_b   1.000
_cell.length_c   1.000
_cell.angle_alpha   90.00
_cell.angle_beta   90.00
_cell.angle_gamma   90.00
#
_symmetry.space_group_name_H-M   'P 1'
#
loop_
_entity.id
_entity.type
_entity.pdbx_description
1 polymer ?
#
loop_
_entity_poly.entity_id
_entity_poly.type
_entity_poly.pdbx_seq_one_letter_code
_entity_poly.pdbx_strand_id
1 'polypeptide(L)'
;MVWGQAKRYFRERADGTFPKAQKLVPEALDQVKVANIRRYFHRCYRYMDAYKSGLNIQQAAYTVKKYTSHRRVPASVWEDEGVRRRATPK
;
A
#
# COMPACT_ATOMS: atom_id res chain seq x y z
N MET A 1 -0.54 4.14 4.30
CA MET A 1 -0.08 5.22 3.40
C MET A 1 0.41 6.38 4.23
N VAL A 2 1.41 7.12 3.74
CA VAL A 2 1.97 8.31 4.40
C VAL A 2 0.86 9.27 4.81
N TRP A 3 0.00 9.63 3.85
CA TRP A 3 -1.12 10.54 4.08
C TRP A 3 -2.13 10.03 5.12
N GLY A 4 -2.35 8.71 5.18
CA GLY A 4 -3.26 8.13 6.18
C GLY A 4 -2.73 8.28 7.61
N GLN A 5 -1.42 8.09 7.80
CA GLN A 5 -0.79 8.27 9.11
C GLN A 5 -0.77 9.75 9.50
N ALA A 6 -0.40 10.65 8.59
CA ALA A 6 -0.41 12.10 8.82
C ALA A 6 -1.83 12.59 9.15
N LYS A 7 -2.85 12.18 8.40
CA LYS A 7 -4.26 12.53 8.70
C LYS A 7 -4.71 12.05 10.07
N ARG A 8 -4.29 10.86 10.51
CA ARG A 8 -4.63 10.37 11.86
C ARG A 8 -4.02 11.29 12.91
N TYR A 9 -2.73 11.61 12.80
CA TYR A 9 -2.05 12.54 13.72
C TYR A 9 -2.74 13.91 13.76
N PHE A 10 -3.09 14.44 12.58
CA PHE A 10 -3.82 15.69 12.44
C PHE A 10 -5.18 15.64 13.15
N ARG A 11 -6.00 14.61 12.88
CA ARG A 11 -7.36 14.49 13.44
C ARG A 11 -7.37 14.32 14.95
N GLU A 12 -6.35 13.68 15.52
CA GLU A 12 -6.20 13.54 16.98
C GLU A 12 -5.90 14.88 17.68
N ARG A 13 -5.41 15.90 16.95
CA ARG A 13 -4.90 17.17 17.52
C ARG A 13 -5.61 18.42 16.98
N ALA A 14 -6.36 18.29 15.89
CA ALA A 14 -7.08 19.38 15.28
C ALA A 14 -8.20 19.88 16.20
N ASP A 15 -8.40 21.20 16.21
CA ASP A 15 -9.48 21.88 16.93
C ASP A 15 -10.53 22.46 15.96
N GLY A 16 -10.39 22.19 14.66
CA GLY A 16 -11.25 22.72 13.60
C GLY A 16 -10.87 24.11 13.11
N THR A 17 -9.85 24.76 13.69
CA THR A 17 -9.42 26.11 13.28
C THR A 17 -8.33 26.08 12.21
N PHE A 18 -8.38 27.05 11.28
CA PHE A 18 -7.38 27.15 10.22
C PHE A 18 -5.97 27.50 10.72
N PRO A 19 -5.76 28.42 11.68
CA PRO A 19 -4.42 28.74 12.18
C PRO A 19 -3.71 27.54 12.80
N LYS A 20 -4.44 26.70 13.55
CA LYS A 20 -3.86 25.47 14.10
C LYS A 20 -3.64 24.42 13.02
N ALA A 21 -4.55 24.31 12.05
CA ALA A 21 -4.39 23.40 10.93
C ALA A 21 -3.11 23.69 10.12
N GLN A 22 -2.80 24.97 9.86
CA GLN A 22 -1.57 25.37 9.17
C GLN A 22 -0.30 24.87 9.86
N LYS A 23 -0.28 24.87 11.20
CA LYS A 23 0.87 24.37 11.99
C LYS A 23 0.89 22.84 12.04
N LEU A 24 -0.27 22.21 12.22
CA LEU A 24 -0.39 20.77 12.37
C LEU A 24 -0.06 19.98 11.10
N VAL A 25 -0.28 20.53 9.90
CA VAL A 25 -0.01 19.83 8.64
C VAL A 25 1.47 19.46 8.48
N PRO A 26 2.45 20.40 8.55
CA PRO A 26 3.86 20.05 8.46
C PRO A 26 4.30 19.13 9.61
N GLU A 27 3.86 19.39 10.85
CA GLU A 27 4.15 18.52 12.00
C GLU A 27 3.66 17.07 11.76
N ALA A 28 2.45 16.91 11.21
CA ALA A 28 1.88 15.60 10.92
C ALA A 28 2.68 14.82 9.87
N LEU A 29 3.28 15.51 8.91
CA LEU A 29 4.13 14.92 7.89
C LEU A 29 5.50 14.51 8.48
N ASP A 30 6.09 15.36 9.32
CA ASP A 30 7.38 15.09 9.98
C ASP A 30 7.31 13.90 10.95
N GLN A 31 6.14 13.66 11.54
CA GLN A 31 5.91 12.49 12.40
C GLN A 31 5.94 11.15 11.64
N VAL A 32 5.84 11.15 10.31
CA VAL A 32 5.92 9.91 9.53
C VAL A 32 7.37 9.49 9.36
N LYS A 33 7.82 8.56 10.21
CA LYS A 33 9.17 7.96 10.13
C LYS A 33 9.48 7.44 8.72
N VAL A 34 10.70 7.68 8.23
CA VAL A 34 11.18 7.18 6.92
C VAL A 34 10.97 5.68 6.74
N ALA A 35 11.11 4.89 7.80
CA ALA A 35 10.83 3.45 7.77
C ALA A 35 9.37 3.14 7.39
N ASN A 36 8.40 3.92 7.91
CA ASN A 36 6.99 3.78 7.54
C ASN A 36 6.74 4.21 6.10
N ILE A 37 7.37 5.31 5.66
CA ILE A 37 7.33 5.75 4.27
C ILE A 37 7.73 4.60 3.35
N ARG A 38 8.92 4.01 3.56
CA ARG A 38 9.42 2.86 2.79
C ARG A 38 8.46 1.67 2.83
N ARG A 39 7.91 1.32 4.01
CA ARG A 39 6.91 0.25 4.15
C ARG A 39 5.65 0.50 3.31
N TYR A 40 5.16 1.75 3.28
CA TYR A 40 4.00 2.10 2.47
C TYR A 40 4.27 2.02 0.98
N PHE A 41 5.42 2.53 0.50
CA PHE A 41 5.81 2.39 -0.91
C PHE A 41 5.99 0.93 -1.31
N HIS A 42 6.66 0.12 -0.49
CA HIS A 42 6.81 -1.31 -0.75
C HIS A 42 5.45 -2.01 -0.86
N ARG A 43 4.47 -1.67 -0.02
CA ARG A 43 3.12 -2.20 -0.16
C ARG A 43 2.52 -1.85 -1.53
N CYS A 44 2.63 -0.60 -1.98
CA CYS A 44 2.15 -0.19 -3.31
C CYS A 44 2.84 -0.98 -4.42
N TYR A 45 4.17 -1.12 -4.37
CA TYR A 45 4.91 -1.87 -5.37
C TYR A 45 4.45 -3.32 -5.50
N ARG A 46 4.10 -3.97 -4.39
CA ARG A 46 3.61 -5.36 -4.43
C ARG A 46 2.23 -5.50 -5.05
N TYR A 47 1.33 -4.56 -4.78
CA TYR A 47 0.04 -4.53 -5.48
C TYR A 47 0.22 -4.24 -6.97
N MET A 48 1.12 -3.31 -7.34
CA MET A 48 1.44 -3.06 -8.74
C MET A 48 2.03 -4.28 -9.43
N ASP A 49 2.93 -5.03 -8.77
CA ASP A 49 3.50 -6.28 -9.28
C ASP A 49 2.43 -7.36 -9.46
N ALA A 50 1.51 -7.49 -8.51
CA ALA A 50 0.37 -8.41 -8.59
C ALA A 50 -0.55 -8.09 -9.77
N TYR A 51 -0.89 -6.80 -9.97
CA TYR A 51 -1.73 -6.37 -11.10
C TYR A 51 -1.02 -6.51 -12.44
N LYS A 52 0.28 -6.16 -12.53
CA LYS A 52 1.10 -6.41 -13.72
C LYS A 52 1.17 -7.89 -14.08
N SER A 53 1.12 -8.75 -13.07
CA SER A 53 1.08 -10.19 -13.26
C SER A 53 -0.27 -10.71 -13.76
N GLY A 54 -1.32 -9.87 -13.82
CA GLY A 54 -2.65 -10.23 -14.34
C GLY A 54 -3.67 -10.69 -13.28
N LEU A 55 -3.34 -10.53 -12.00
CA LEU A 55 -4.20 -10.96 -10.89
C LEU A 55 -5.39 -10.02 -10.69
N ASN A 56 -6.55 -10.60 -10.37
CA ASN A 56 -7.73 -9.80 -10.00
C ASN A 56 -7.57 -9.18 -8.60
N ILE A 57 -8.52 -8.34 -8.18
CA ILE A 57 -8.46 -7.61 -6.90
C ILE A 57 -8.40 -8.55 -5.69
N GLN A 58 -9.20 -9.62 -5.68
CA GLN A 58 -9.27 -10.58 -4.57
C GLN A 58 -7.99 -11.41 -4.49
N GLN A 59 -7.52 -11.89 -5.65
CA GLN A 59 -6.27 -12.61 -5.79
C GLN A 59 -5.11 -11.75 -5.34
N ALA A 60 -4.94 -10.54 -5.89
CA ALA A 60 -3.87 -9.62 -5.50
C ALA A 60 -3.87 -9.32 -3.99
N ALA A 61 -5.04 -9.17 -3.35
CA ALA A 61 -5.12 -8.99 -1.91
C ALA A 61 -4.64 -10.22 -1.13
N TYR A 62 -5.04 -11.42 -1.56
CA TYR A 62 -4.57 -12.69 -0.99
C TYR A 62 -3.07 -12.88 -1.22
N THR A 63 -2.59 -12.70 -2.44
CA THR A 63 -1.19 -12.83 -2.83
C THR A 63 -0.30 -11.87 -2.04
N VAL A 64 -0.68 -10.60 -1.86
CA VAL A 64 0.12 -9.64 -1.08
C VAL A 64 0.16 -10.02 0.41
N LYS A 65 -0.89 -10.66 0.92
CA LYS A 65 -0.96 -11.16 2.30
C LYS A 65 -0.12 -12.43 2.51
N LYS A 66 -0.20 -13.41 1.61
CA LYS A 66 0.62 -14.64 1.61
C LYS A 66 2.09 -14.33 1.35
N TYR A 67 2.30 -13.43 0.39
CA TYR A 67 3.53 -12.79 -0.10
C TYR A 67 4.60 -12.35 0.90
N THR A 68 4.26 -12.08 2.16
CA THR A 68 4.79 -10.90 2.89
C THR A 68 6.32 -10.80 3.03
N SER A 69 7.04 -11.91 3.15
CA SER A 69 8.52 -11.95 3.22
C SER A 69 9.22 -11.80 1.86
N HIS A 70 8.64 -12.38 0.80
CA HIS A 70 9.19 -12.35 -0.55
C HIS A 70 8.89 -10.99 -1.17
N ARG A 71 9.92 -10.16 -1.40
CA ARG A 71 9.80 -8.80 -1.93
C ARG A 71 9.20 -8.70 -3.34
N ARG A 72 8.67 -9.80 -3.87
CA ARG A 72 8.12 -9.96 -5.21
C ARG A 72 6.97 -10.97 -5.20
N VAL A 73 6.04 -10.84 -6.13
CA VAL A 73 5.03 -11.85 -6.45
C VAL A 73 5.72 -12.97 -7.25
N PRO A 74 5.81 -14.22 -6.74
CA PRO A 74 6.48 -15.28 -7.48
C PRO A 74 5.76 -15.61 -8.80
N ALA A 75 6.50 -16.08 -9.80
CA ALA A 75 5.90 -16.46 -11.08
C ALA A 75 4.91 -17.64 -10.95
N SER A 76 5.09 -18.47 -9.92
CA SER A 76 4.23 -19.59 -9.53
C SER A 76 2.92 -19.18 -8.86
N VAL A 77 2.65 -17.88 -8.68
CA VAL A 77 1.42 -17.42 -8.01
C VAL A 77 0.15 -17.90 -8.71
N TRP A 78 0.22 -18.14 -10.01
CA TRP A 78 -0.89 -18.73 -10.77
C TRP A 78 -1.20 -20.18 -10.38
N GLU A 79 -0.20 -20.94 -9.91
CA GLU A 79 -0.36 -22.32 -9.42
C GLU A 79 -1.02 -22.30 -8.03
N ASP A 80 -0.62 -21.35 -7.18
CA ASP A 80 -1.18 -21.16 -5.84
C ASP A 80 -2.62 -20.64 -5.83
N GLU A 81 -2.98 -19.79 -6.79
CA GLU A 81 -4.30 -19.18 -6.91
C GLU A 81 -5.31 -20.09 -7.61
N GLY A 82 -4.90 -21.29 -8.05
CA GLY A 82 -5.77 -22.32 -8.66
C GLY A 82 -6.41 -21.92 -10.00
N VAL A 83 -5.94 -20.83 -10.63
CA VAL A 83 -6.54 -20.26 -11.85
C VAL A 83 -5.54 -20.33 -13.00
N ARG A 84 -5.83 -21.17 -14.00
CA ARG A 84 -5.11 -21.24 -15.26
C ARG A 84 -5.12 -19.86 -15.92
N ARG A 85 -3.96 -19.32 -16.32
CA ARG A 85 -3.85 -18.03 -17.02
C ARG A 85 -4.93 -17.92 -18.10
N ARG A 86 -5.82 -16.93 -18.02
CA ARG A 86 -6.58 -16.52 -19.20
C ARG A 86 -5.54 -15.99 -20.19
N ALA A 87 -5.36 -16.70 -21.30
CA ALA A 87 -4.44 -16.30 -22.35
C ALA A 87 -4.78 -14.86 -22.77
N THR A 88 -3.80 -13.96 -22.66
CA THR A 88 -3.90 -12.61 -23.20
C THR A 88 -3.89 -12.71 -24.73
N PRO A 89 -4.86 -12.12 -25.46
CA PRO A 89 -4.77 -12.02 -26.91
C PRO A 89 -3.56 -11.13 -27.28
N LYS A 90 -2.84 -11.54 -28.33
CA LYS A 90 -1.72 -10.79 -28.92
C LYS A 90 -2.18 -9.46 -29.50
#